data_AF-A0A948RLX2-F1
#
_entry.id   AF-A0A948RLX2-F1
#
_cell.length_a   1.000
_cell.length_b   1.000
_cell.length_c   1.000
_cell.angle_alpha   90.00
_cell.angle_beta   90.00
_cell.angle_gamma   90.00
#
_symmetry.space_group_name_H-M   'P 1'
#
loop_
_entity.id
_entity.type
_entity.pdbx_description
1 polymer ?
#
loop_
_entity_poly.entity_id
_entity_poly.type
_entity_poly.pdbx_seq_one_letter_code
_entity_poly.pdbx_strand_id
1 'polypeptide(L)' 'MIRDDPADNMFLAHASEAQADFLVTGDEHLLGLKSFEGTAIVSPRYLMGILEARNE' A
#
# COMPACT_ATOMS: atom_id res chain seq x y z
N MET A 1 11.25 -4.72 17.61
CA MET A 1 12.22 -4.76 16.50
C MET A 1 11.46 -5.20 15.28
N ILE A 2 11.04 -4.23 14.47
CA ILE A 2 10.40 -4.47 13.18
C ILE A 2 11.53 -4.94 12.29
N ARG A 3 11.64 -6.26 12.12
CA ARG A 3 12.54 -6.82 11.12
C ARG A 3 11.87 -6.49 9.80
N ASP A 4 12.53 -5.70 8.97
CA ASP A 4 12.25 -5.61 7.54
C ASP A 4 12.11 -7.04 7.03
N ASP A 5 10.88 -7.50 6.81
CA ASP A 5 10.66 -8.82 6.25
C ASP A 5 11.10 -8.71 4.78
N PRO A 6 12.06 -9.52 4.32
CA PRO A 6 12.51 -9.46 2.92
C PRO A 6 11.36 -9.61 1.91
N ALA A 7 10.24 -10.22 2.32
CA ALA A 7 9.03 -10.32 1.51
C ALA A 7 8.35 -8.96 1.28
N ASP A 8 8.31 -8.07 2.28
CA ASP A 8 7.67 -6.76 2.20
C ASP A 8 8.39 -5.86 1.19
N ASN A 9 9.72 -5.96 1.13
CA ASN A 9 10.56 -5.19 0.22
C ASN A 9 10.24 -5.46 -1.25
N MET A 10 9.78 -6.67 -1.61
CA MET A 10 9.45 -7.00 -3.00
C MET A 10 8.20 -6.23 -3.46
N PHE A 11 7.18 -6.11 -2.61
CA PHE A 11 5.96 -5.38 -2.95
C PHE A 11 6.20 -3.88 -3.03
N LEU A 12 7.01 -3.34 -2.11
CA LEU A 12 7.40 -1.92 -2.12
C LEU A 12 8.26 -1.58 -3.33
N ALA A 13 9.22 -2.43 -3.68
CA ALA A 13 10.06 -2.26 -4.86
C ALA A 13 9.23 -2.26 -6.14
N HIS A 14 8.31 -3.22 -6.31
CA HIS A 14 7.43 -3.24 -7.47
C HIS A 14 6.49 -2.04 -7.54
N ALA A 15 5.95 -1.58 -6.39
CA ALA A 15 5.12 -0.39 -6.35
C ALA A 15 5.89 0.87 -6.79
N SER A 16 7.14 1.01 -6.33
CA SER A 16 8.04 2.09 -6.74
C SER A 16 8.42 2.01 -8.22
N GLU A 17 8.82 0.84 -8.71
CA GLU A 17 9.15 0.62 -10.13
C GLU A 17 7.96 0.90 -11.05
N ALA A 18 6.74 0.53 -10.62
CA ALA A 18 5.51 0.80 -11.35
C ALA A 18 5.02 2.26 -11.19
N GLN A 19 5.65 3.04 -10.32
CA GLN A 19 5.18 4.37 -9.90
C GLN A 19 3.70 4.36 -9.48
N ALA A 20 3.31 3.31 -8.75
CA ALA A 20 1.92 3.10 -8.39
C ALA A 20 1.46 4.17 -7.40
N ASP A 21 0.27 4.73 -7.62
CA ASP A 21 -0.35 5.65 -6.66
C ASP A 21 -0.77 4.93 -5.37
N PHE A 22 -1.16 3.65 -5.48
CA PHE A 22 -1.67 2.84 -4.37
C PHE A 22 -1.09 1.42 -4.35
N LEU A 23 -0.63 0.98 -3.18
CA LEU A 23 -0.39 -0.42 -2.85
C LEU A 23 -1.52 -0.90 -1.95
N VAL A 24 -2.33 -1.85 -2.44
CA VAL A 24 -3.48 -2.38 -1.70
C VAL A 24 -3.10 -3.69 -1.04
N THR A 25 -3.18 -3.76 0.30
CA THR A 25 -2.79 -4.96 1.05
C THR A 25 -3.61 -5.14 2.32
N GLY A 26 -3.74 -6.39 2.77
CA GLY A 26 -4.29 -6.74 4.08
C GLY A 26 -3.23 -6.97 5.15
N ASP A 27 -1.94 -6.86 4.80
CA ASP A 27 -0.82 -7.10 5.71
C ASP A 27 -0.64 -5.92 6.70
N GLU A 28 -0.69 -6.21 7.99
CA GLU A 28 -0.60 -5.20 9.05
C GLU A 28 0.77 -4.50 9.10
N HIS A 29 1.86 -5.19 8.73
CA HIS A 29 3.20 -4.60 8.70
C HIS A 29 3.30 -3.56 7.58
N LEU A 30 2.86 -3.92 6.38
CA LEU A 30 2.84 -2.99 5.24
C LEU A 30 1.89 -1.82 5.49
N LEU A 31 0.69 -2.08 6.04
CA LEU A 31 -0.26 -1.03 6.40
C LEU A 31 0.31 -0.07 7.46
N GLY A 32 1.18 -0.55 8.34
CA GLY A 32 1.88 0.27 9.33
C GLY A 32 2.78 1.35 8.71
N LEU A 33 3.31 1.11 7.50
CA LEU A 33 4.17 2.06 6.78
C LEU A 33 3.39 3.27 6.25
N LYS A 34 2.09 3.09 5.93
CA LYS A 34 1.15 4.09 5.38
C LYS A 34 1.50 4.62 3.99
N SER A 35 2.76 4.91 3.72
CA SER A 35 3.25 5.31 2.40
C SER A 35 4.71 4.94 2.19
N PHE A 36 5.08 4.75 0.93
CA PHE A 36 6.45 4.47 0.50
C PHE A 36 6.71 5.11 -0.85
N GLU A 37 7.74 5.95 -0.94
CA GLU A 37 8.18 6.61 -2.20
C GLU A 37 7.07 7.25 -3.05
N GLY A 38 6.04 7.80 -2.40
CA GLY A 38 4.89 8.43 -3.07
C GLY A 38 3.70 7.50 -3.31
N THR A 39 3.88 6.18 -3.16
CA THR A 39 2.79 5.21 -3.15
C THR A 39 2.09 5.22 -1.79
N ALA A 40 0.76 5.36 -1.78
CA ALA A 40 -0.05 5.18 -0.59
C ALA A 40 -0.33 3.69 -0.32
N ILE A 41 -0.05 3.21 0.89
CA ILE A 41 -0.30 1.82 1.28
C ILE A 41 -1.61 1.77 2.03
N VAL A 42 -2.60 1.09 1.45
CA VAL A 42 -4.00 1.16 1.91
C VAL A 42 -4.63 -0.23 2.00
N SER A 43 -5.64 -0.35 2.86
CA SER A 43 -6.44 -1.57 2.91
C SER A 43 -7.46 -1.61 1.76
N PRO A 44 -7.89 -2.81 1.31
CA PRO A 44 -8.94 -2.94 0.30
C PRO A 44 -10.21 -2.18 0.67
N ARG A 45 -10.61 -2.23 1.95
CA ARG A 45 -11.80 -1.53 2.46
C ARG A 45 -11.68 -0.01 2.33
N TYR A 46 -10.49 0.53 2.62
CA TYR A 46 -10.26 1.96 2.47
C TYR A 46 -10.34 2.40 1.00
N LEU A 47 -9.72 1.64 0.09
CA LEU A 47 -9.77 1.95 -1.33
C LEU A 47 -11.20 1.85 -1.90
N MET A 48 -11.99 0.86 -1.49
CA MET A 48 -13.40 0.77 -1.88
C MET A 48 -14.18 2.03 -1.51
N GLY A 49 -14.01 2.55 -0.28
CA GLY A 49 -14.66 3.79 0.13
C GLY A 49 -14.28 5.01 -0.71
N ILE A 50 -13.01 5.10 -1.15
CA ILE A 50 -12.59 6.15 -2.08
C ILE A 50 -13.29 5.99 -3.44
N LEU A 51 -13.36 4.76 -3.97
CA LEU A 51 -13.98 4.51 -5.27
C LEU A 51 -15.49 4.79 -5.26
N GLU A 52 -16.17 4.43 -4.17
CA GLU A 52 -17.59 4.73 -3.99
C GLU A 52 -17.85 6.24 -3.92
N ALA A 53 -17.03 6.99 -3.18
CA ALA A 53 -17.15 8.46 -3.08
C ALA A 53 -16.84 9.21 -4.40
N ARG A 54 -16.22 8.55 -5.38
CA ARG A 54 -15.92 9.14 -6.70
C ARG A 54 -17.01 8.87 -7.75
N ASN A 55 -17.99 8.02 -7.43
CA ASN A 55 -19.10 7.68 -8.31
C ASN A 55 -20.36 8.52 -8.06
N GLU A 56 -20.25 9.59 -7.26
CA GLU A 56 -21.27 10.62 -7.00
C GLU A 56 -20.91 11.93 -7.72
#